data_AF-A0A346B144-F1
#
_entry.id   AF-A0A346B144-F1
#
_cell.length_a   1.000
_cell.length_b   1.000
_cell.length_c   1.000
_cell.angle_alpha   90.00
_cell.angle_beta   90.00
_cell.angle_gamma   90.00
#
_symmetry.space_group_name_H-M   'P 1'
#
loop_
_entity.id
_entity.type
_entity.pdbx_description
1 polymer ?
#
loop_
_entity_poly.entity_id
_entity_poly.type
_entity_poly.pdbx_seq_one_letter_code
_entity_poly.pdbx_strand_id
1 'polypeptide(L)'
;MTVTKFGYELNYKTEFIDLRPYADLAMRRMWRIQFPNKYGASIIGGGPGAYGDGEKTFEVMILYEGEPCYDTPITNDVLGYQTEDEVHEILKQIENLT
;
A
#
# COMPACT_ATOMS: atom_id res chain seq x y z
N MET A 1 8.54 -2.91 14.80
CA MET A 1 8.02 -1.55 15.06
C MET A 1 6.58 -1.55 14.57
N THR A 2 5.61 -1.45 15.48
CA THR A 2 4.19 -1.33 15.09
C THR A 2 4.02 0.04 14.46
N VAL A 3 3.72 0.10 13.16
CA VAL A 3 3.41 1.35 12.48
C VAL A 3 1.91 1.54 12.57
N THR A 4 1.45 2.43 13.44
CA THR A 4 0.06 2.88 13.46
C THR A 4 -0.13 3.85 12.30
N LYS A 5 -0.67 3.37 11.19
CA LYS A 5 -1.04 4.15 10.01
C LYS A 5 -2.36 3.55 9.48
N PHE A 6 -3.29 4.39 9.02
CA PHE A 6 -4.67 4.01 8.65
C PHE A 6 -5.56 3.58 9.84
N GLY A 7 -5.31 4.14 11.03
CA GLY A 7 -6.15 3.88 12.22
C GLY A 7 -6.09 2.44 12.76
N TYR A 8 -5.17 1.61 12.27
CA TYR A 8 -5.10 0.18 12.60
C TYR A 8 -3.72 -0.22 13.11
N GLU A 9 -3.68 -1.18 14.04
CA GLU A 9 -2.45 -1.91 14.34
C GLU A 9 -2.19 -2.91 13.21
N LEU A 10 -1.32 -2.54 12.27
CA LEU A 10 -0.79 -3.48 11.30
C LEU A 10 0.10 -4.48 12.04
N ASN A 11 -0.47 -5.62 12.45
CA ASN A 11 0.25 -6.72 13.11
C ASN A 11 1.16 -7.51 12.15
N TYR A 12 1.32 -7.02 10.92
CA TYR A 12 2.07 -7.64 9.85
C TYR A 12 3.41 -6.94 9.64
N LYS A 13 4.33 -7.64 8.97
CA LYS A 13 5.61 -7.05 8.61
C LYS A 13 5.34 -5.84 7.70
N THR A 14 5.60 -4.66 8.27
CA THR A 14 5.38 -3.37 7.62
C THR A 14 6.70 -2.62 7.53
N GLU A 15 7.05 -2.20 6.33
CA GLU A 15 8.21 -1.34 6.08
C GLU A 15 7.72 0.04 5.64
N PHE A 16 8.15 1.09 6.35
CA PHE A 16 7.97 2.46 5.92
C PHE A 16 9.20 2.89 5.13
N ILE A 17 8.99 3.35 3.90
CA ILE A 17 10.05 3.80 3.03
C ILE A 17 9.96 5.31 2.95
N ASP A 18 10.95 5.98 3.55
CA ASP A 18 11.09 7.42 3.53
C ASP A 18 11.72 7.87 2.21
N LEU A 19 10.91 8.45 1.32
CA LEU A 19 11.35 8.92 0.00
C LEU A 19 11.77 10.39 -0.01
N ARG A 20 11.76 11.08 1.14
CA ARG A 20 12.23 12.47 1.29
C ARG A 20 13.64 12.74 0.70
N PRO A 21 14.61 11.81 0.74
CA PRO A 21 15.93 12.04 0.15
C PRO A 21 15.94 12.18 -1.38
N TYR A 22 14.89 11.73 -2.07
CA TYR A 22 14.79 11.81 -3.52
C TYR A 22 13.99 13.06 -3.89
N ALA A 23 14.63 14.11 -4.42
CA ALA A 23 14.02 15.43 -4.63
C ALA A 23 12.67 15.37 -5.36
N ASP A 24 12.56 14.56 -6.41
CA ASP A 24 11.33 14.41 -7.20
C ASP A 24 10.24 13.58 -6.50
N LEU A 25 10.59 12.84 -5.45
CA LEU A 25 9.68 12.00 -4.66
C LEU A 25 9.58 12.46 -3.22
N ALA A 26 10.05 13.67 -2.89
CA ALA A 26 10.21 14.10 -1.51
C ALA A 26 8.87 14.21 -0.76
N MET A 27 7.77 14.34 -1.50
CA MET A 27 6.40 14.34 -0.98
C MET A 27 5.77 12.95 -0.90
N ARG A 28 6.41 11.93 -1.50
CA ARG A 28 5.90 10.57 -1.60
C ARG A 28 6.18 9.83 -0.31
N ARG A 29 5.15 9.18 0.23
CA ARG A 29 5.24 8.31 1.39
C ARG A 29 4.84 6.91 0.94
N MET A 30 5.61 5.90 1.34
CA MET A 30 5.36 4.52 0.93
C MET A 30 5.34 3.60 2.13
N TRP A 31 4.37 2.68 2.13
CA TRP A 31 4.28 1.55 3.05
C TRP A 31 4.28 0.26 2.24
N ARG A 32 5.01 -0.73 2.71
CA ARG A 32 4.99 -2.08 2.16
C ARG A 32 4.55 -3.05 3.25
N ILE A 33 3.52 -3.83 2.95
CA ILE A 33 2.94 -4.82 3.85
C ILE A 33 3.14 -6.19 3.22
N GLN A 34 3.51 -7.18 4.03
CA GLN A 34 3.60 -8.57 3.61
C GLN A 34 2.85 -9.49 4.56
N PHE A 35 2.00 -10.34 3.98
CA PHE A 35 1.18 -11.32 4.68
C PHE A 35 1.81 -12.73 4.59
N PRO A 36 1.44 -13.66 5.50
CA PRO A 36 1.94 -15.04 5.48
C PRO A 36 1.57 -15.83 4.22
N ASN A 37 0.49 -15.46 3.52
CA ASN A 37 0.07 -16.07 2.24
C ASN A 37 0.95 -15.64 1.05
N LYS A 38 2.08 -14.96 1.30
CA LYS A 38 3.03 -14.41 0.33
C LYS A 38 2.53 -13.19 -0.45
N TYR A 39 1.25 -12.86 -0.35
CA TYR A 39 0.73 -11.62 -0.90
C TYR A 39 1.10 -10.43 0.01
N GLY A 40 0.90 -9.23 -0.53
CA GLY A 40 1.17 -7.99 0.17
C GLY A 40 0.61 -6.80 -0.58
N ALA A 41 0.94 -5.61 -0.09
CA ALA A 41 0.57 -4.36 -0.73
C ALA A 41 1.74 -3.38 -0.72
N SER A 42 1.89 -2.63 -1.81
CA SER A 42 2.60 -1.35 -1.81
C SER A 42 1.54 -0.24 -1.78
N ILE A 43 1.58 0.57 -0.73
CA ILE A 43 0.68 1.70 -0.54
C ILE A 43 1.49 2.96 -0.64
N ILE A 44 1.03 3.89 -1.48
CA ILE A 44 1.74 5.14 -1.71
C ILE A 44 0.77 6.31 -1.53
N GLY A 45 1.28 7.40 -0.96
CA GLY A 45 0.57 8.67 -0.85
C GLY A 45 1.44 9.84 -1.29
N GLY A 46 0.90 10.71 -2.14
CA GLY A 46 1.50 11.97 -2.55
C GLY A 46 2.67 11.84 -3.55
N GLY A 47 3.11 12.99 -4.06
CA GLY A 47 4.22 13.11 -5.00
C GLY A 47 3.82 13.00 -6.48
N PRO A 48 4.71 13.40 -7.41
CA PRO A 48 4.44 13.34 -8.84
C PRO A 48 4.10 11.93 -9.32
N GLY A 49 3.01 11.83 -10.10
CA GLY A 49 2.56 10.58 -10.72
C GLY A 49 1.91 9.57 -9.77
N ALA A 50 1.70 9.91 -8.49
CA ALA A 50 0.92 9.06 -7.58
C ALA A 50 -0.58 9.34 -7.73
N TYR A 51 -1.40 8.29 -7.61
CA TYR A 51 -2.86 8.42 -7.57
C TYR A 51 -3.35 8.62 -6.13
N GLY A 52 -3.01 9.76 -5.53
CA GLY A 52 -3.43 10.12 -4.17
C GLY A 52 -2.61 11.26 -3.58
N ASP A 53 -3.18 12.00 -2.65
CA ASP A 53 -2.51 13.13 -1.99
C ASP A 53 -1.65 12.70 -0.78
N GLY A 54 -1.85 11.48 -0.28
CA GLY A 54 -1.17 10.97 0.91
C GLY A 54 -1.65 11.58 2.23
N GLU A 55 -2.78 12.27 2.19
CA GLU A 55 -3.50 12.81 3.35
C GLU A 55 -4.89 12.19 3.48
N LYS A 56 -5.65 12.15 2.39
CA LYS A 56 -7.01 11.60 2.32
C LYS A 56 -7.09 10.38 1.43
N THR A 57 -6.23 10.30 0.43
CA THR A 57 -6.26 9.25 -0.59
C THR A 57 -4.88 8.70 -0.91
N PHE A 58 -4.86 7.43 -1.29
CA PHE A 58 -3.67 6.62 -1.50
C PHE A 58 -3.84 5.75 -2.75
N GLU A 59 -2.72 5.31 -3.31
CA GLU A 59 -2.71 4.25 -4.32
C GLU A 59 -2.27 2.92 -3.69
N VAL A 60 -2.87 1.81 -4.15
CA VAL A 60 -2.60 0.46 -3.67
C VAL A 60 -2.25 -0.45 -4.85
N MET A 61 -1.05 -1.02 -4.79
CA MET A 61 -0.59 -2.08 -5.70
C MET A 61 -0.54 -3.40 -4.92
N ILE A 62 -1.16 -4.45 -5.46
CA ILE A 62 -1.06 -5.80 -4.89
C ILE A 62 0.30 -6.40 -5.24
N LEU A 63 0.93 -7.05 -4.26
CA LEU A 63 2.19 -7.75 -4.44
C LEU A 63 2.01 -9.26 -4.22
N TYR A 64 2.77 -10.08 -4.94
CA TYR A 64 2.95 -11.51 -4.67
C TYR A 64 4.45 -11.82 -4.61
N GLU A 65 4.90 -12.43 -3.53
CA GLU A 65 6.33 -12.64 -3.23
C GLU A 65 7.17 -11.35 -3.33
N GLY A 66 6.52 -10.20 -3.12
CA GLY A 66 7.12 -8.88 -3.18
C GLY A 66 7.06 -8.20 -4.54
N GLU A 67 6.68 -8.86 -5.61
CA GLU A 67 6.59 -8.26 -6.96
C GLU A 67 5.15 -7.84 -7.30
N PRO A 68 4.93 -6.82 -8.15
CA PRO A 68 3.60 -6.45 -8.61
C PRO A 68 2.80 -7.64 -9.16
N CYS A 69 1.57 -7.81 -8.66
CA CYS A 69 0.68 -8.88 -9.06
C CYS A 69 -0.61 -8.30 -9.64
N TYR A 70 -0.77 -8.47 -10.95
CA TYR A 70 -1.95 -8.02 -11.71
C TYR A 70 -2.95 -9.15 -11.97
N ASP A 71 -2.63 -10.38 -11.57
CA ASP A 71 -3.49 -11.55 -11.75
C ASP A 71 -4.18 -11.87 -10.42
N THR A 72 -5.08 -11.00 -9.99
CA THR A 72 -5.83 -11.16 -8.74
C THR A 72 -7.33 -10.97 -8.98
N PRO A 73 -8.19 -11.62 -8.20
CA PRO A 73 -9.64 -11.39 -8.27
C PRO A 73 -10.07 -10.01 -7.73
N ILE A 74 -9.16 -9.27 -7.07
CA ILE A 74 -9.44 -7.95 -6.48
C ILE A 74 -9.33 -6.87 -7.56
N THR A 75 -8.20 -6.87 -8.28
CA THR A 75 -7.89 -5.93 -9.35
C THR A 75 -6.82 -6.50 -10.28
N ASN A 76 -6.79 -6.02 -11.51
CA ASN A 76 -5.73 -6.26 -12.47
C ASN A 76 -4.89 -5.00 -12.77
N ASP A 77 -5.03 -3.96 -11.95
CA ASP A 77 -4.30 -2.69 -12.04
C ASP A 77 -4.11 -2.06 -10.65
N VAL A 78 -3.34 -0.97 -10.59
CA VAL A 78 -3.20 -0.13 -9.39
C VAL A 78 -4.53 0.53 -9.05
N LEU A 79 -4.95 0.41 -7.79
CA LEU A 79 -6.12 1.09 -7.27
C LEU A 79 -5.72 2.47 -6.77
N GLY A 80 -6.05 3.52 -7.53
CA GLY A 80 -5.81 4.90 -7.16
C GLY A 80 -6.92 5.53 -6.31
N TYR A 81 -6.61 6.64 -5.64
CA TYR A 81 -7.55 7.50 -4.92
C TYR A 81 -8.34 6.81 -3.78
N GLN A 82 -7.76 5.76 -3.19
CA GLN A 82 -8.39 4.99 -2.11
C GLN A 82 -8.26 5.73 -0.79
N THR A 83 -9.38 5.92 -0.09
CA THR A 83 -9.42 6.43 1.29
C THR A 83 -8.76 5.46 2.27
N GLU A 84 -8.45 5.90 3.49
CA GLU A 84 -7.88 5.01 4.51
C GLU A 84 -8.76 3.77 4.78
N ASP A 85 -10.09 3.95 4.81
CA ASP A 85 -11.05 2.86 5.01
C ASP A 85 -11.07 1.88 3.82
N GLU A 86 -11.00 2.39 2.59
CA GLU A 86 -10.92 1.54 1.39
C GLU A 86 -9.60 0.77 1.32
N VAL A 87 -8.47 1.43 1.63
CA VAL A 87 -7.16 0.76 1.77
C VAL A 87 -7.27 -0.39 2.75
N HIS A 88 -7.93 -0.18 3.90
CA HIS A 88 -8.13 -1.22 4.90
C HIS A 88 -8.95 -2.40 4.39
N GLU A 89 -10.07 -2.16 3.70
CA GLU A 89 -10.88 -3.23 3.12
C GLU A 89 -10.16 -3.99 2.01
N ILE A 90 -9.30 -3.31 1.23
CA ILE A 90 -8.43 -3.95 0.25
C ILE A 90 -7.39 -4.85 0.94
N LEU A 91 -6.76 -4.39 2.02
CA LEU A 91 -5.76 -5.19 2.76
C LEU A 91 -6.37 -6.48 3.33
N LYS A 92 -7.60 -6.43 3.85
CA LYS A 92 -8.33 -7.63 4.28
C LYS A 92 -8.56 -8.61 3.13
N GLN A 93 -8.90 -8.11 1.94
CA GLN A 93 -9.08 -8.99 0.79
C GLN A 93 -7.77 -9.65 0.37
N ILE A 94 -6.66 -8.89 0.33
CA ILE A 94 -5.33 -9.41 -0.02
C ILE A 94 -4.87 -10.50 0.97
N GLU A 95 -5.11 -10.29 2.27
CA GLU A 95 -4.78 -11.27 3.32
C GLU A 95 -5.48 -12.63 3.12
N ASN A 96 -6.68 -12.62 2.52
CA ASN A 96 -7.48 -13.83 2.29
C ASN A 96 -7.24 -14.49 0.92
N LEU A 97 -6.31 -13.98 0.10
CA LEU A 97 -5.90 -14.62 -1.15
C LEU A 97 -5.13 -15.93 -0.88
N THR A 98 -5.18 -16.85 -1.85
CA THR A 98 -4.53 -18.17 -1.82
C THR A 98 -3.56 -18.36 -2.98
#